data_AF-A0A942N6X3-F1
#
_entry.id   AF-A0A942N6X3-F1
#
_cell.length_a   1.000
_cell.length_b   1.000
_cell.length_c   1.000
_cell.angle_alpha   90.00
_cell.angle_beta   90.00
_cell.angle_gamma   90.00
#
_symmetry.space_group_name_H-M   'P 1'
#
loop_
_entity.id
_entity.type
_entity.pdbx_description
1 polymer ?
#
loop_
_entity_poly.entity_id
_entity_poly.type
_entity_poly.pdbx_seq_one_letter_code
_entity_poly.pdbx_strand_id
1 'polypeptide(L)' 'MSPRRNKVMSDTLKEELAEELGVVNLVREEGWGSVSSRNCGNLVKLAIERAERALMEEQ' A
#
# COMPACT_ATOMS: atom_id res chain seq x y z
N MET A 1 20.95 -13.90 -14.77
CA MET A 1 20.08 -12.71 -14.66
C MET A 1 19.11 -12.98 -13.52
N SER A 2 19.30 -12.38 -12.35
CA SER A 2 18.41 -12.62 -11.20
C SER A 2 16.98 -12.23 -11.55
N PRO A 3 15.95 -13.04 -11.21
CA PRO A 3 14.57 -12.67 -11.45
C PRO A 3 14.29 -11.33 -10.77
N ARG A 4 13.82 -10.34 -11.54
CA ARG A 4 13.32 -9.10 -10.94
C ARG A 4 12.10 -9.50 -10.11
N ARG A 5 12.21 -9.39 -8.79
CA ARG A 5 11.06 -9.51 -7.90
C ARG A 5 10.14 -8.35 -8.23
N ASN A 6 9.10 -8.61 -9.03
CA ASN A 6 8.06 -7.63 -9.28
C ASN A 6 7.45 -7.25 -7.93
N LYS A 7 7.45 -5.96 -7.62
CA LYS A 7 6.76 -5.45 -6.43
C LYS A 7 5.26 -5.68 -6.65
N VAL A 8 4.56 -6.13 -5.61
CA VAL A 8 3.10 -6.36 -5.66
C VAL A 8 2.32 -5.05 -5.83
N MET A 9 2.83 -3.96 -5.24
CA MET A 9 2.25 -2.61 -5.32
C MET A 9 3.25 -1.64 -5.94
N SER A 10 2.76 -0.74 -6.79
CA SER A 10 3.52 0.43 -7.25
C SER A 10 3.81 1.36 -6.08
N ASP A 11 4.83 2.20 -6.19
CA ASP A 11 5.16 3.12 -5.10
C ASP A 11 4.09 4.22 -4.97
N THR A 12 3.47 4.66 -6.06
CA THR A 12 2.29 5.56 -6.05
C THR A 12 1.11 4.97 -5.28
N LEU A 13 0.75 3.70 -5.53
CA LEU A 13 -0.35 3.06 -4.82
C LEU A 13 -0.09 3.00 -3.31
N LYS A 14 1.16 2.76 -2.90
CA LYS A 14 1.51 2.76 -1.47
C LYS A 14 1.35 4.13 -0.84
N GLU A 15 1.72 5.20 -1.55
CA GLU A 15 1.57 6.57 -1.08
C GLU A 15 0.09 6.94 -0.92
N GLU A 16 -0.75 6.64 -1.92
CA GLU A 16 -2.21 6.87 -1.84
C GLU A 16 -2.84 6.14 -0.64
N LEU A 17 -2.51 4.86 -0.46
CA LEU A 17 -3.01 4.09 0.69
C LEU A 17 -2.46 4.61 2.03
N ALA A 18 -1.23 5.13 2.05
CA ALA A 18 -0.69 5.77 3.24
C ALA A 18 -1.38 7.09 3.57
N GLU A 19 -1.82 7.83 2.56
CA GLU A 19 -2.64 9.05 2.73
C GLU A 19 -4.00 8.68 3.31
N GLU A 20 -4.68 7.67 2.77
CA GLU A 20 -5.97 7.18 3.29
C GLU A 20 -5.88 6.66 4.73
N LEU A 21 -4.75 6.03 5.10
CA LEU A 21 -4.49 5.57 6.47
C LEU A 21 -3.94 6.64 7.41
N GLY A 22 -3.63 7.83 6.91
CA GLY A 22 -3.04 8.92 7.71
C GLY A 22 -1.60 8.66 8.18
N VAL A 23 -0.86 7.76 7.53
CA VAL A 23 0.54 7.44 7.86
C VAL A 23 1.55 8.05 6.89
N VAL A 24 1.07 8.76 5.85
CA VAL A 24 1.93 9.35 4.81
C VAL A 24 3.05 10.24 5.35
N ASN A 25 2.78 11.05 6.38
CA ASN A 25 3.78 11.96 6.94
C ASN A 25 4.92 11.18 7.58
N LEU A 26 4.57 10.15 8.37
CA LEU A 26 5.53 9.25 8.98
C LEU A 26 6.37 8.51 7.93
N VAL A 27 5.74 8.04 6.86
CA VAL A 27 6.44 7.39 5.74
C VAL A 27 7.38 8.36 5.02
N ARG A 28 6.98 9.63 4.84
CA ARG A 28 7.81 10.65 4.18
C ARG A 28 9.01 11.07 5.04
N GLU A 29 8.84 11.19 6.34
CA GLU A 29 9.88 11.64 7.27
C GLU A 29 10.85 10.52 7.68
N GLU A 30 10.32 9.35 8.00
CA GLU A 30 11.08 8.25 8.62
C GLU A 30 11.13 6.97 7.76
N GLY A 31 10.30 6.89 6.72
CA GLY A 31 10.19 5.73 5.85
C GLY A 31 9.21 4.66 6.35
N TRP A 32 9.05 3.60 5.57
CA TRP A 32 8.13 2.50 5.89
C TRP A 32 8.53 1.70 7.14
N GLY A 33 9.80 1.80 7.57
CA GLY A 33 10.32 1.08 8.74
C GLY A 33 9.76 1.57 10.08
N SER A 34 9.30 2.82 10.14
CA SER A 34 8.70 3.41 11.35
C SER A 34 7.19 3.17 11.44
N VAL A 35 6.56 2.74 10.34
CA VAL A 35 5.13 2.42 10.32
C VAL A 35 4.86 1.16 11.14
N SER A 36 3.92 1.24 12.08
CA SER A 36 3.56 0.10 12.92
C SER A 36 3.10 -1.11 12.07
N SER A 37 3.42 -2.33 12.53
CA SER A 37 3.00 -3.56 11.84
C SER A 37 1.48 -3.63 11.61
N ARG A 38 0.69 -3.04 12.52
CA ARG A 38 -0.77 -2.92 12.38
C ARG A 38 -1.14 -2.05 11.18
N ASN A 39 -0.51 -0.89 11.02
CA ASN A 39 -0.79 0.01 9.90
C ASN A 39 -0.33 -0.58 8.57
N CYS A 40 0.81 -1.29 8.54
CA CYS A 40 1.22 -2.05 7.36
C CYS A 40 0.19 -3.12 6.99
N GLY A 41 -0.37 -3.84 7.97
CA GLY A 41 -1.44 -4.81 7.74
C GLY A 41 -2.73 -4.16 7.21
N ASN A 42 -3.12 -3.02 7.80
CA ASN A 42 -4.26 -2.24 7.33
C ASN A 42 -4.06 -1.74 5.89
N LEU A 43 -2.84 -1.36 5.51
CA LEU A 43 -2.51 -0.94 4.15
C LEU A 43 -2.75 -2.04 3.14
N VAL A 44 -2.25 -3.24 3.42
CA VAL A 44 -2.47 -4.40 2.54
C VAL A 44 -3.95 -4.76 2.47
N LYS A 45 -4.67 -4.72 3.60
CA LYS A 45 -6.11 -4.96 3.64
C LYS A 45 -6.86 -3.96 2.75
N LEU A 46 -6.57 -2.67 2.89
CA LEU A 46 -7.19 -1.60 2.10
C LEU A 46 -6.88 -1.75 0.60
N ALA A 47 -5.65 -2.15 0.25
CA ALA A 47 -5.26 -2.43 -1.13
C ALA A 47 -6.10 -3.57 -1.74
N ILE A 48 -6.31 -4.66 -0.99
CA ILE A 48 -7.10 -5.81 -1.44
C ILE A 48 -8.57 -5.39 -1.60
N GLU A 49 -9.15 -4.69 -0.63
CA GLU A 49 -10.53 -4.22 -0.71
C GLU A 49 -10.74 -3.29 -1.91
N ARG A 50 -9.78 -2.41 -2.23
CA ARG A 50 -9.84 -1.55 -3.42
C ARG A 50 -9.75 -2.35 -4.72
N ALA A 51 -8.90 -3.37 -4.76
CA ALA A 51 -8.79 -4.27 -5.92
C ALA A 51 -10.07 -5.09 -6.12
N GLU A 52 -10.67 -5.61 -5.05
CA GLU A 52 -11.95 -6.33 -5.12
C GLU A 52 -13.08 -5.44 -5.63
N ARG A 53 -13.16 -4.19 -5.17
CA ARG A 53 -14.15 -3.22 -5.69
C ARG A 53 -13.95 -2.91 -7.17
N ALA A 54 -12.71 -2.67 -7.60
CA ALA A 54 -12.42 -2.39 -9.01
C ALA A 54 -12.85 -3.55 -9.93
N LEU A 55 -12.60 -4.80 -9.51
CA LEU A 55 -13.04 -6.00 -10.25
C LEU A 55 -14.57 -6.18 -10.28
N MET A 56 -15.30 -5.63 -9.29
CA MET A 56 -16.76 -5.63 -9.29
C MET A 56 -17.33 -4.52 -10.17
N GLU A 57 -16.66 -3.38 -10.27
CA GLU A 57 -17.06 -2.24 -11.11
C GLU A 57 -16.79 -2.48 -12.61
N GLU A 58 -15.83 -3.33 -12.96
CA GLU A 58 -15.51 -3.73 -14.34
C GLU A 58 -16.41 -4.85 -14.89
N GLN A 59 -17.55 -5.14 -14.25
CA GLN A 59 -18.54 -6.15 -14.69
C GLN A 59 -19.84 -5.55 -15.24
#